data_AF-A0A2M7HQC4-F1
#
_entry.id   AF-A0A2M7HQC4-F1
#
_cell.length_a   1.000
_cell.length_b   1.000
_cell.length_c   1.000
_cell.angle_alpha   90.00
_cell.angle_beta   90.00
_cell.angle_gamma   90.00
#
_symmetry.space_group_name_H-M   'P 1'
#
loop_
_entity.id
_entity.type
_entity.pdbx_description
1 polymer ?
#
loop_
_entity_poly.entity_id
_entity_poly.type
_entity_poly.pdbx_seq_one_letter_code
_entity_poly.pdbx_strand_id
1 'polypeptide(L)'
;MNDFYSSLENKLIGFDGGNISAPLWLSGLEWGTSDEEITDEITRPTYISSNYVVPHLSPEWKDNNPNFYKWQFDQKIAKILCHVFDFKGHYKEYMQNHYCDKNSNEFKINLFPLPAANIDSWLDDHVLLTKTKIKYHYKTYCANTRFKLLNDLVSQFKPQVIVCFGQGHTEEFKLAFWDEEYSSQVNEQTVTISERNTIKILSSNHATKLIIAPFLGRNLTADIELNRIAEEVKNHLIG
;
A
#
# COMPACT_ATOMS: atom_id res chain seq x y z
N MET A 1 20.49 6.12 -17.65
CA MET A 1 19.85 5.97 -16.33
C MET A 1 19.38 4.53 -16.24
N ASN A 2 19.50 3.85 -15.10
CA ASN A 2 19.10 2.44 -14.95
C ASN A 2 17.68 2.22 -15.47
N ASP A 3 17.50 1.20 -16.30
CA ASP A 3 16.21 0.82 -16.91
C ASP A 3 15.11 0.66 -15.84
N PHE A 4 15.47 0.03 -14.72
CA PHE A 4 14.61 -0.16 -13.56
C PHE A 4 14.08 1.15 -12.96
N TYR A 5 14.96 2.08 -12.53
CA TYR A 5 14.51 3.32 -11.86
C TYR A 5 13.73 4.22 -12.82
N SER A 6 14.07 4.20 -14.11
CA SER A 6 13.31 4.94 -15.13
C SER A 6 11.90 4.35 -15.29
N SER A 7 11.78 3.03 -15.24
CA SER A 7 10.48 2.35 -15.23
C SER A 7 9.63 2.69 -14.00
N LEU A 8 10.25 2.98 -12.84
CA LEU A 8 9.51 3.38 -11.64
C LEU A 8 8.83 4.75 -11.74
N GLU A 9 9.15 5.56 -12.76
CA GLU A 9 8.50 6.85 -12.99
C GLU A 9 7.11 6.72 -13.62
N ASN A 10 6.80 5.58 -14.26
CA ASN A 10 5.53 5.42 -14.97
C ASN A 10 4.88 4.02 -14.85
N LYS A 11 5.61 2.98 -14.45
CA LYS A 11 5.06 1.63 -14.24
C LYS A 11 4.65 1.42 -12.78
N LEU A 12 3.57 0.66 -12.59
CA LEU A 12 3.02 0.28 -11.28
C LEU A 12 3.63 -1.04 -10.76
N ILE A 13 4.96 -1.18 -10.87
CA ILE A 13 5.70 -2.34 -10.38
C ILE A 13 5.58 -2.43 -8.85
N GLY A 14 5.42 -3.64 -8.32
CA GLY A 14 5.33 -3.86 -6.87
C GLY A 14 3.95 -3.64 -6.25
N PHE A 15 2.91 -3.45 -7.08
CA PHE A 15 1.54 -3.22 -6.63
C PHE A 15 0.70 -4.49 -6.72
N ASP A 16 -0.10 -4.75 -5.67
CA ASP A 16 -1.21 -5.70 -5.77
C ASP A 16 -2.38 -5.10 -6.55
N GLY A 17 -2.56 -3.79 -6.42
CA GLY A 17 -3.45 -2.98 -7.22
C GLY A 17 -4.92 -3.05 -6.77
N GLY A 18 -5.84 -3.19 -7.72
CA GLY A 18 -7.28 -3.06 -7.50
C GLY A 18 -7.86 -1.86 -8.25
N ASN A 19 -8.89 -1.24 -7.69
CA ASN A 19 -9.50 -0.05 -8.28
C ASN A 19 -8.70 1.22 -7.97
N ILE A 20 -7.92 1.72 -8.93
CA ILE A 20 -7.10 2.92 -8.73
C ILE A 20 -7.91 4.20 -8.43
N SER A 21 -9.20 4.22 -8.80
CA SER A 21 -10.12 5.33 -8.51
C SER A 21 -10.87 5.16 -7.18
N ALA A 22 -10.53 4.13 -6.39
CA ALA A 22 -11.15 3.91 -5.09
C ALA A 22 -10.87 5.07 -4.11
N PRO A 23 -11.83 5.40 -3.23
CA PRO A 23 -11.64 6.44 -2.22
C PRO A 23 -10.67 6.02 -1.11
N LEU A 24 -10.47 4.71 -0.90
CA LEU A 24 -9.57 4.14 0.09
C LEU A 24 -8.36 3.51 -0.57
N TRP A 25 -7.17 3.98 -0.25
CA TRP A 25 -5.93 3.29 -0.61
C TRP A 25 -5.26 2.70 0.63
N LEU A 26 -4.46 1.67 0.41
CA LEU A 26 -3.74 0.92 1.44
C LEU A 26 -2.28 0.80 1.02
N SER A 27 -1.34 1.20 1.87
CA SER A 27 0.09 1.09 1.58
C SER A 27 0.81 0.23 2.60
N GLY A 28 1.42 -0.85 2.11
CA GLY A 28 2.52 -1.53 2.79
C GLY A 28 3.87 -0.85 2.49
N LEU A 29 4.95 -1.47 2.97
CA LEU A 29 6.31 -1.05 2.61
C LEU A 29 6.77 -1.74 1.33
N GLU A 30 6.76 -3.07 1.32
CA GLU A 30 7.19 -3.93 0.22
C GLU A 30 6.58 -5.33 0.42
N TRP A 31 6.56 -6.14 -0.64
CA TRP A 31 6.16 -7.54 -0.55
C TRP A 31 7.20 -8.39 0.21
N GLY A 32 6.76 -9.52 0.77
CA GLY A 32 7.66 -10.53 1.32
C GLY A 32 8.41 -11.28 0.22
N THR A 33 9.68 -11.63 0.44
CA THR A 33 10.51 -12.36 -0.55
C THR A 33 10.01 -13.75 -0.90
N SER A 34 9.12 -14.34 -0.09
CA SER A 34 8.48 -15.63 -0.40
C SER A 34 7.30 -15.50 -1.35
N ASP A 35 6.81 -14.28 -1.55
CA ASP A 35 5.51 -14.04 -2.14
C ASP A 35 5.65 -13.63 -3.61
N GLU A 36 6.76 -12.98 -4.00
CA GLU A 36 6.93 -12.37 -5.32
C GLU A 36 8.35 -12.45 -5.89
N GLU A 37 8.43 -12.40 -7.21
CA GLU A 37 9.69 -12.33 -7.96
C GLU A 37 10.34 -10.94 -7.88
N ILE A 38 11.68 -10.91 -7.96
CA ILE A 38 12.45 -9.66 -8.04
C ILE A 38 12.54 -9.27 -9.51
N THR A 39 11.68 -8.35 -9.95
CA THR A 39 11.56 -7.95 -11.37
C THR A 39 11.21 -6.47 -11.52
N ASP A 40 11.45 -5.93 -12.71
CA ASP A 40 11.02 -4.61 -13.17
C ASP A 40 9.72 -4.64 -13.99
N GLU A 41 9.00 -5.78 -13.97
CA GLU A 41 7.71 -5.92 -14.63
C GLU A 41 6.55 -6.06 -13.64
N ILE A 42 5.34 -5.81 -14.13
CA ILE A 42 4.11 -6.04 -13.36
C ILE A 42 3.79 -7.55 -13.41
N THR A 43 3.81 -8.21 -12.25
CA THR A 43 3.56 -9.66 -12.12
C THR A 43 2.07 -10.03 -12.00
N ARG A 44 1.20 -9.02 -11.86
CA ARG A 44 -0.25 -9.19 -11.73
C ARG A 44 -0.98 -9.04 -13.07
N PRO A 45 -2.19 -9.60 -13.21
CA PRO A 45 -3.12 -9.21 -14.26
C PRO A 45 -3.33 -7.70 -14.27
N THR A 46 -3.56 -7.12 -15.45
CA THR A 46 -3.67 -5.67 -15.60
C THR A 46 -4.91 -5.25 -16.37
N TYR A 47 -5.34 -4.02 -16.14
CA TYR A 47 -6.33 -3.29 -16.93
C TYR A 47 -5.86 -1.86 -17.18
N ILE A 48 -6.50 -1.14 -18.11
CA ILE A 48 -6.14 0.25 -18.42
C ILE A 48 -7.07 1.21 -17.69
N SER A 49 -6.50 2.20 -17.00
CA SER A 49 -7.24 3.33 -16.41
C SER A 49 -6.44 4.61 -16.52
N SER A 50 -7.03 5.64 -17.14
CA SER A 50 -6.44 6.99 -17.29
C SER A 50 -4.96 7.00 -17.71
N ASN A 51 -4.61 6.17 -18.69
CA ASN A 51 -3.26 5.93 -19.26
C ASN A 51 -2.30 5.05 -18.43
N TYR A 52 -2.74 4.53 -17.29
CA TYR A 52 -1.95 3.57 -16.51
C TYR A 52 -2.32 2.13 -16.84
N VAL A 53 -1.29 1.27 -16.86
CA VAL A 53 -1.44 -0.18 -16.79
C VAL A 53 -1.55 -0.55 -15.32
N VAL A 54 -2.78 -0.82 -14.85
CA VAL A 54 -3.11 -0.98 -13.44
C VAL A 54 -3.20 -2.45 -13.07
N PRO A 55 -2.42 -2.93 -12.09
CA PRO A 55 -2.52 -4.30 -11.60
C PRO A 55 -3.82 -4.52 -10.83
N HIS A 56 -4.29 -5.76 -10.80
CA HIS A 56 -5.37 -6.19 -9.93
C HIS A 56 -5.29 -7.70 -9.69
N LEU A 57 -5.99 -8.18 -8.66
CA LEU A 57 -6.13 -9.61 -8.36
C LEU A 57 -7.41 -10.13 -9.00
N SER A 58 -7.33 -10.54 -10.27
CA SER A 58 -8.47 -11.14 -10.98
C SER A 58 -8.94 -12.45 -10.33
N PRO A 59 -10.20 -12.87 -10.52
CA PRO A 59 -10.68 -14.17 -10.05
C PRO A 59 -9.79 -15.34 -10.54
N GLU A 60 -9.41 -15.32 -11.82
CA GLU A 60 -8.53 -16.33 -12.40
C GLU A 60 -7.15 -16.37 -11.72
N TRP A 61 -6.57 -15.21 -11.43
CA TRP A 61 -5.29 -15.16 -10.70
C TRP A 61 -5.44 -15.73 -9.29
N LYS A 62 -6.53 -15.40 -8.58
CA LYS A 62 -6.78 -15.93 -7.22
C LYS A 62 -6.97 -17.44 -7.21
N ASP A 63 -7.66 -17.98 -8.21
CA ASP A 63 -7.84 -19.43 -8.37
C ASP A 63 -6.51 -20.14 -8.64
N ASN A 64 -5.64 -19.53 -9.46
CA ASN A 64 -4.30 -20.03 -9.77
C ASN A 64 -3.28 -19.83 -8.63
N ASN A 65 -3.57 -18.96 -7.65
CA ASN A 65 -2.68 -18.61 -6.56
C ASN A 65 -3.32 -18.84 -5.17
N PRO A 66 -3.74 -20.07 -4.82
CA PRO A 66 -4.48 -20.35 -3.58
C PRO A 66 -3.68 -20.06 -2.29
N ASN A 67 -2.35 -19.94 -2.39
CA ASN A 67 -1.51 -19.51 -1.25
C ASN A 67 -1.76 -18.05 -0.85
N PHE A 68 -2.28 -17.21 -1.74
CA PHE A 68 -2.72 -15.84 -1.45
C PHE A 68 -3.60 -15.77 -0.20
N TYR A 69 -4.52 -16.72 -0.02
CA TYR A 69 -5.42 -16.77 1.12
C TYR A 69 -4.73 -17.07 2.46
N LYS A 70 -3.43 -17.34 2.48
CA LYS A 70 -2.62 -17.57 3.69
C LYS A 70 -1.81 -16.35 4.10
N TRP A 71 -1.66 -15.35 3.23
CA TRP A 71 -0.87 -14.15 3.48
C TRP A 71 -1.46 -13.33 4.63
N GLN A 72 -0.75 -13.29 5.74
CA GLN A 72 -1.25 -12.72 7.00
C GLN A 72 -1.47 -11.22 6.92
N PHE A 73 -0.69 -10.52 6.10
CA PHE A 73 -0.87 -9.10 5.86
C PHE A 73 -2.23 -8.84 5.18
N ASP A 74 -2.49 -9.52 4.06
CA ASP A 74 -3.72 -9.40 3.28
C ASP A 74 -4.96 -9.89 4.03
N GLN A 75 -4.87 -10.96 4.82
CA GLN A 75 -5.98 -11.37 5.69
C GLN A 75 -6.40 -10.27 6.67
N LYS A 76 -5.44 -9.54 7.24
CA LYS A 76 -5.73 -8.46 8.18
C LYS A 76 -6.30 -7.23 7.49
N ILE A 77 -5.79 -6.90 6.30
CA ILE A 77 -6.42 -5.86 5.48
C ILE A 77 -7.85 -6.25 5.13
N ALA A 78 -8.10 -7.48 4.69
CA ALA A 78 -9.45 -7.94 4.36
C ALA A 78 -10.39 -7.83 5.57
N LYS A 79 -9.93 -8.13 6.78
CA LYS A 79 -10.71 -7.90 8.01
C LYS A 79 -11.05 -6.42 8.24
N ILE A 80 -10.08 -5.52 8.06
CA ILE A 80 -10.31 -4.07 8.12
C ILE A 80 -11.36 -3.67 7.08
N LEU A 81 -11.20 -4.08 5.83
CA LEU A 81 -12.11 -3.72 4.73
C LEU A 81 -13.52 -4.25 4.94
N CYS A 82 -13.68 -5.47 5.48
CA CYS A 82 -14.99 -5.98 5.83
C CYS A 82 -15.72 -5.04 6.79
N HIS A 83 -15.00 -4.48 7.77
CA HIS A 83 -15.57 -3.58 8.75
C HIS A 83 -15.80 -2.17 8.18
N VAL A 84 -14.85 -1.63 7.41
CA VAL A 84 -14.97 -0.32 6.75
C VAL A 84 -16.23 -0.26 5.86
N PHE A 85 -16.46 -1.32 5.07
CA PHE A 85 -17.55 -1.37 4.09
C PHE A 85 -18.78 -2.16 4.55
N ASP A 86 -18.90 -2.43 5.86
CA ASP A 86 -20.04 -3.15 6.46
C ASP A 86 -20.35 -4.51 5.80
N PHE A 87 -19.33 -5.18 5.24
CA PHE A 87 -19.47 -6.47 4.57
C PHE A 87 -19.91 -7.54 5.57
N LYS A 88 -20.98 -8.26 5.25
CA LYS A 88 -21.61 -9.23 6.15
C LYS A 88 -20.98 -10.62 6.11
N GLY A 89 -20.19 -10.92 5.08
CA GLY A 89 -19.50 -12.20 4.93
C GLY A 89 -18.18 -12.26 5.71
N HIS A 90 -17.52 -13.40 5.62
CA HIS A 90 -16.23 -13.62 6.27
C HIS A 90 -15.09 -12.98 5.47
N TYR A 91 -13.98 -12.57 6.11
CA TYR A 91 -12.86 -11.91 5.41
C TYR A 91 -12.29 -12.74 4.24
N LYS A 92 -12.35 -14.07 4.32
CA LYS A 92 -11.93 -14.96 3.21
C LYS A 92 -12.83 -14.82 1.98
N GLU A 93 -14.13 -14.65 2.19
CA GLU A 93 -15.08 -14.39 1.11
C GLU A 93 -14.83 -13.02 0.50
N TYR A 94 -14.46 -12.03 1.32
CA TYR A 94 -14.01 -10.72 0.82
C TYR A 94 -12.74 -10.85 -0.03
N MET A 95 -11.73 -11.58 0.46
CA MET A 95 -10.49 -11.86 -0.29
C MET A 95 -10.77 -12.49 -1.64
N GLN A 96 -11.68 -13.48 -1.68
CA GLN A 96 -12.03 -14.18 -2.90
C GLN A 96 -12.76 -13.27 -3.89
N ASN A 97 -13.80 -12.57 -3.44
CA ASN A 97 -14.78 -11.97 -4.34
C ASN A 97 -14.57 -10.46 -4.60
N HIS A 98 -13.85 -9.76 -3.72
CA HIS A 98 -13.79 -8.28 -3.74
C HIS A 98 -12.37 -7.75 -3.72
N TYR A 99 -11.51 -8.34 -2.89
CA TYR A 99 -10.21 -7.76 -2.54
C TYR A 99 -9.30 -7.52 -3.74
N CYS A 100 -8.85 -6.28 -3.90
CA CYS A 100 -7.97 -5.83 -4.99
C CYS A 100 -8.47 -6.23 -6.40
N ASP A 101 -9.78 -6.40 -6.59
CA ASP A 101 -10.35 -6.49 -7.94
C ASP A 101 -10.33 -5.12 -8.63
N LYS A 102 -10.43 -5.06 -9.97
CA LYS A 102 -10.49 -3.78 -10.69
C LYS A 102 -11.67 -2.89 -10.29
N ASN A 103 -12.73 -3.48 -9.73
CA ASN A 103 -13.92 -2.77 -9.23
C ASN A 103 -14.01 -2.76 -7.70
N SER A 104 -12.92 -3.06 -6.98
CA SER A 104 -12.90 -3.02 -5.51
C SER A 104 -13.17 -1.61 -4.96
N ASN A 105 -13.47 -1.54 -3.67
CA ASN A 105 -13.61 -0.25 -2.97
C ASN A 105 -12.27 0.28 -2.46
N GLU A 106 -11.17 -0.41 -2.79
CA GLU A 106 -9.84 -0.11 -2.34
C GLU A 106 -8.78 -0.26 -3.44
N PHE A 107 -7.64 0.42 -3.26
CA PHE A 107 -6.43 0.20 -4.06
C PHE A 107 -5.26 -0.14 -3.12
N LYS A 108 -4.55 -1.25 -3.36
CA LYS A 108 -3.41 -1.66 -2.54
C LYS A 108 -2.09 -1.43 -3.27
N ILE A 109 -1.20 -0.75 -2.58
CA ILE A 109 0.11 -0.34 -3.08
C ILE A 109 1.21 -0.68 -2.08
N ASN A 110 2.45 -0.66 -2.56
CA ASN A 110 3.64 -0.70 -1.72
C ASN A 110 4.50 0.54 -1.97
N LEU A 111 5.11 1.03 -0.90
CA LEU A 111 6.00 2.19 -0.97
C LEU A 111 7.25 1.90 -1.81
N PHE A 112 7.82 0.70 -1.65
CA PHE A 112 8.97 0.20 -2.38
C PHE A 112 8.56 -0.96 -3.30
N PRO A 113 9.02 -0.96 -4.56
CA PRO A 113 8.54 -1.89 -5.60
C PRO A 113 9.08 -3.31 -5.50
N LEU A 114 10.27 -3.52 -4.94
CA LEU A 114 10.90 -4.85 -4.90
C LEU A 114 10.59 -5.57 -3.59
N PRO A 115 10.32 -6.88 -3.62
CA PRO A 115 10.10 -7.66 -2.41
C PRO A 115 11.38 -7.72 -1.57
N ALA A 116 11.27 -7.53 -0.25
CA ALA A 116 12.38 -7.76 0.68
C ALA A 116 11.86 -8.16 2.07
N ALA A 117 12.46 -9.19 2.68
CA ALA A 117 12.08 -9.62 4.02
C ALA A 117 12.73 -8.76 5.12
N ASN A 118 13.98 -8.32 4.91
CA ASN A 118 14.73 -7.41 5.79
C ASN A 118 15.97 -6.83 5.06
N ILE A 119 16.83 -6.11 5.78
CA ILE A 119 18.03 -5.45 5.22
C ILE A 119 19.12 -6.43 4.80
N ASP A 120 19.22 -7.59 5.47
CA ASP A 120 20.22 -8.63 5.19
C ASP A 120 19.74 -9.63 4.13
N SER A 121 18.48 -9.51 3.68
CA SER A 121 17.86 -10.40 2.71
C SER A 121 18.00 -9.96 1.25
N TRP A 122 18.91 -9.03 0.94
CA TRP A 122 19.17 -8.63 -0.45
C TRP A 122 19.96 -9.72 -1.18
N LEU A 123 19.33 -10.24 -2.23
CA LEU A 123 19.89 -11.25 -3.11
C LEU A 123 20.63 -10.60 -4.28
N ASP A 124 21.39 -11.41 -5.02
CA ASP A 124 22.13 -10.93 -6.20
C ASP A 124 21.21 -10.30 -7.25
N ASP A 125 19.97 -10.77 -7.38
CA ASP A 125 18.96 -10.20 -8.29
C ASP A 125 18.58 -8.77 -7.91
N HIS A 126 18.48 -8.45 -6.61
CA HIS A 126 18.28 -7.06 -6.16
C HIS A 126 19.44 -6.19 -6.60
N VAL A 127 20.67 -6.67 -6.43
CA VAL A 127 21.88 -5.92 -6.80
C VAL A 127 21.95 -5.75 -8.32
N LEU A 128 21.60 -6.81 -9.07
CA LEU A 128 21.58 -6.79 -10.53
C LEU A 128 20.57 -5.76 -11.05
N LEU A 129 19.39 -5.68 -10.45
CA LEU A 129 18.34 -4.77 -10.89
C LEU A 129 18.58 -3.32 -10.44
N THR A 130 18.93 -3.13 -9.16
CA THR A 130 19.08 -1.81 -8.55
C THR A 130 20.46 -1.18 -8.80
N LYS A 131 21.45 -1.99 -9.21
CA LYS A 131 22.89 -1.65 -9.32
C LYS A 131 23.50 -1.15 -8.02
N THR A 132 22.96 -1.52 -6.87
CA THR A 132 23.52 -1.17 -5.56
C THR A 132 23.41 -2.35 -4.60
N LYS A 133 24.35 -2.44 -3.66
CA LYS A 133 24.31 -3.37 -2.50
C LYS A 133 23.85 -2.69 -1.21
N ILE A 134 23.65 -1.37 -1.26
CA ILE A 134 23.24 -0.54 -0.12
C ILE A 134 21.75 -0.20 -0.27
N LYS A 135 20.91 -0.73 0.63
CA LYS A 135 19.44 -0.51 0.64
C LYS A 135 19.08 0.97 0.78
N TYR A 136 19.88 1.74 1.52
CA TYR A 136 19.69 3.20 1.61
C TYR A 136 19.74 3.88 0.24
N HIS A 137 20.72 3.54 -0.61
CA HIS A 137 20.79 4.09 -1.97
C HIS A 137 19.54 3.75 -2.77
N TYR A 138 19.06 2.50 -2.71
CA TYR A 138 17.82 2.09 -3.37
C TYR A 138 16.62 2.92 -2.89
N LYS A 139 16.46 3.10 -1.57
CA LYS A 139 15.39 3.93 -1.02
C LYS A 139 15.47 5.38 -1.50
N THR A 140 16.66 5.97 -1.54
CA THR A 140 16.89 7.32 -2.07
C THR A 140 16.51 7.42 -3.55
N TYR A 141 16.87 6.43 -4.36
CA TYR A 141 16.45 6.41 -5.78
C TYR A 141 14.94 6.24 -5.94
N CYS A 142 14.29 5.41 -5.12
CA CYS A 142 12.82 5.31 -5.09
C CYS A 142 12.18 6.63 -4.69
N ALA A 143 12.73 7.35 -3.71
CA ALA A 143 12.23 8.66 -3.33
C ALA A 143 12.30 9.68 -4.49
N ASN A 144 13.33 9.61 -5.34
CA ASN A 144 13.48 10.51 -6.48
C ASN A 144 12.66 10.10 -7.72
N THR A 145 12.14 8.88 -7.77
CA THR A 145 11.44 8.33 -8.96
C THR A 145 10.04 7.85 -8.61
N ARG A 146 9.96 6.74 -7.87
CA ARG A 146 8.71 6.10 -7.47
C ARG A 146 7.78 7.02 -6.67
N PHE A 147 8.32 7.82 -5.75
CA PHE A 147 7.48 8.67 -4.90
C PHE A 147 6.86 9.81 -5.69
N LYS A 148 7.54 10.29 -6.74
CA LYS A 148 6.96 11.23 -7.70
C LYS A 148 5.76 10.62 -8.41
N LEU A 149 5.88 9.37 -8.90
CA LEU A 149 4.75 8.65 -9.49
C LEU A 149 3.60 8.48 -8.49
N LEU A 150 3.88 8.10 -7.24
CA LEU A 150 2.85 7.99 -6.21
C LEU A 150 2.12 9.31 -5.96
N ASN A 151 2.85 10.42 -5.94
CA ASN A 151 2.29 11.75 -5.80
C ASN A 151 1.39 12.12 -6.98
N ASP A 152 1.86 11.87 -8.21
CA ASP A 152 1.09 12.11 -9.43
C ASP A 152 -0.23 11.30 -9.42
N LEU A 153 -0.17 10.05 -8.98
CA LEU A 153 -1.34 9.19 -8.82
C LEU A 153 -2.33 9.76 -7.79
N VAL A 154 -1.86 10.20 -6.61
CA VAL A 154 -2.73 10.81 -5.59
C VAL A 154 -3.35 12.11 -6.11
N SER A 155 -2.58 12.95 -6.79
CA SER A 155 -3.05 14.20 -7.37
C SER A 155 -4.14 13.98 -8.45
N GLN A 156 -3.98 12.92 -9.25
CA GLN A 156 -4.91 12.56 -10.31
C GLN A 156 -6.18 11.88 -9.80
N PHE A 157 -6.04 10.84 -8.97
CA PHE A 157 -7.15 9.98 -8.56
C PHE A 157 -7.80 10.41 -7.25
N LYS A 158 -7.13 11.26 -6.46
CA LYS A 158 -7.64 11.92 -5.25
C LYS A 158 -8.34 10.95 -4.28
N PRO A 159 -7.67 9.87 -3.82
CA PRO A 159 -8.22 9.04 -2.76
C PRO A 159 -8.54 9.92 -1.54
N GLN A 160 -9.63 9.64 -0.84
CA GLN A 160 -9.98 10.37 0.38
C GLN A 160 -9.04 10.00 1.53
N VAL A 161 -8.70 8.71 1.63
CA VAL A 161 -7.87 8.18 2.71
C VAL A 161 -6.83 7.22 2.14
N ILE A 162 -5.60 7.32 2.63
CA ILE A 162 -4.55 6.30 2.45
C ILE A 162 -4.15 5.78 3.82
N VAL A 163 -4.29 4.48 4.05
CA VAL A 163 -3.83 3.83 5.29
C VAL A 163 -2.44 3.26 5.06
N CYS A 164 -1.46 3.76 5.80
CA CYS A 164 -0.05 3.43 5.65
C CYS A 164 0.41 2.56 6.83
N PHE A 165 0.82 1.32 6.55
CA PHE A 165 1.24 0.36 7.56
C PHE A 165 2.76 0.38 7.74
N GLY A 166 3.23 0.99 8.84
CA GLY A 166 4.65 1.08 9.17
C GLY A 166 5.04 2.44 9.75
N GLN A 167 4.71 2.68 11.02
CA GLN A 167 4.96 3.97 11.70
C GLN A 167 6.40 4.49 11.59
N GLY A 168 7.40 3.61 11.52
CA GLY A 168 8.80 3.98 11.32
C GLY A 168 9.11 4.61 9.96
N HIS A 169 8.14 4.65 9.03
CA HIS A 169 8.28 5.20 7.67
C HIS A 169 7.33 6.38 7.42
N THR A 170 6.93 7.09 8.48
CA THR A 170 5.98 8.21 8.39
C THR A 170 6.44 9.27 7.40
N GLU A 171 7.73 9.64 7.41
CA GLU A 171 8.25 10.66 6.51
C GLU A 171 8.30 10.18 5.06
N GLU A 172 8.66 8.91 4.81
CA GLU A 172 8.60 8.37 3.45
C GLU A 172 7.17 8.27 2.92
N PHE A 173 6.17 7.95 3.76
CA PHE A 173 4.77 7.99 3.37
C PHE A 173 4.30 9.41 3.05
N LYS A 174 4.72 10.40 3.85
CA LYS A 174 4.44 11.81 3.55
C LYS A 174 5.05 12.19 2.19
N LEU A 175 6.33 11.92 1.97
CA LEU A 175 7.00 12.22 0.70
C LEU A 175 6.35 11.53 -0.51
N ALA A 176 5.84 10.31 -0.33
CA ALA A 176 5.20 9.55 -1.40
C ALA A 176 3.78 10.02 -1.75
N PHE A 177 3.01 10.49 -0.77
CA PHE A 177 1.59 10.75 -0.95
C PHE A 177 1.18 12.22 -0.79
N TRP A 178 2.06 13.04 -0.23
CA TRP A 178 1.93 14.49 -0.11
C TRP A 178 3.15 15.16 -0.73
N ASP A 179 2.94 16.15 -1.60
CA ASP A 179 4.01 16.93 -2.22
C ASP A 179 4.67 17.87 -1.19
N GLU A 180 5.86 18.40 -1.48
CA GLU A 180 6.58 19.32 -0.61
C GLU A 180 5.77 20.60 -0.32
N GLU A 181 5.01 21.10 -1.29
CA GLU A 181 4.10 22.25 -1.13
C GLU A 181 3.02 22.01 -0.05
N TYR A 182 2.70 20.74 0.22
CA TYR A 182 1.58 20.29 1.07
C TYR A 182 1.96 20.13 2.54
N SER A 183 3.24 20.24 2.85
CA SER A 183 3.82 19.97 4.17
C SER A 183 3.74 21.15 5.16
N SER A 184 3.34 22.35 4.71
CA SER A 184 3.45 23.59 5.50
C SER A 184 2.39 23.75 6.61
N GLN A 185 1.28 23.00 6.57
CA GLN A 185 0.24 23.00 7.61
C GLN A 185 -0.35 21.60 7.81
N VAL A 186 0.42 20.72 8.44
CA VAL A 186 -0.03 19.37 8.80
C VAL A 186 -0.68 19.40 10.19
N ASN A 187 -1.94 18.99 10.25
CA ASN A 187 -2.63 18.63 11.48
C ASN A 187 -2.41 17.14 11.76
N GLU A 188 -1.80 16.83 12.90
CA GLU A 188 -1.60 15.46 13.38
C GLU A 188 -2.52 15.20 14.57
N GLN A 189 -3.34 14.16 14.47
CA GLN A 189 -4.11 13.60 15.57
C GLN A 189 -3.60 12.20 15.89
N THR A 190 -3.35 11.91 17.17
CA THR A 190 -3.03 10.54 17.63
C THR A 190 -4.26 9.89 18.23
N VAL A 191 -4.57 8.67 17.81
CA VAL A 191 -5.69 7.87 18.34
C VAL A 191 -5.16 6.59 18.96
N THR A 192 -5.54 6.32 20.20
CA THR A 192 -5.16 5.09 20.92
C THR A 192 -6.08 3.94 20.53
N ILE A 193 -5.53 2.92 19.86
CA ILE A 193 -6.28 1.74 19.42
C ILE A 193 -6.14 0.55 20.37
N SER A 194 -5.11 0.53 21.23
CA SER A 194 -5.02 -0.39 22.37
C SER A 194 -4.04 0.17 23.42
N GLU A 195 -3.80 -0.56 24.50
CA GLU A 195 -2.78 -0.19 25.50
C GLU A 195 -1.37 -0.05 24.91
N ARG A 196 -1.10 -0.71 23.79
CA ARG A 196 0.24 -0.79 23.19
C ARG A 196 0.36 -0.08 21.85
N ASN A 197 -0.77 0.20 21.19
CA ASN A 197 -0.78 0.70 19.83
C ASN A 197 -1.60 1.98 19.71
N THR A 198 -1.05 2.92 18.95
CA THR A 198 -1.70 4.15 18.50
C THR A 198 -1.67 4.19 16.98
N ILE A 199 -2.52 5.01 16.38
CA ILE A 199 -2.41 5.44 14.99
C ILE A 199 -2.27 6.96 14.94
N LYS A 200 -1.68 7.47 13.85
CA LYS A 200 -1.64 8.90 13.56
C LYS A 200 -2.53 9.19 12.36
N ILE A 201 -3.37 10.19 12.50
CA ILE A 201 -4.20 10.72 11.43
C ILE A 201 -3.58 12.04 11.03
N LEU A 202 -3.00 12.07 9.84
CA LEU A 202 -2.40 13.25 9.26
C LEU A 202 -3.40 13.84 8.28
N SER A 203 -3.71 15.11 8.48
CA SER A 203 -4.52 15.91 7.58
C SER A 203 -3.85 17.24 7.32
N SER A 204 -4.26 17.89 6.26
CA SER A 204 -3.72 19.16 5.79
C SER A 204 -4.82 19.83 4.96
N ASN A 205 -4.53 20.95 4.30
CA ASN A 205 -5.50 21.58 3.39
C ASN A 205 -5.79 20.72 2.13
N HIS A 206 -5.27 19.49 2.07
CA HIS A 206 -5.43 18.53 0.98
C HIS A 206 -6.63 17.61 1.19
N ALA A 207 -7.16 17.12 0.07
CA ALA A 207 -8.29 16.20 0.06
C ALA A 207 -7.96 14.82 0.65
N THR A 208 -6.71 14.36 0.47
CA THR A 208 -6.27 13.03 0.89
C THR A 208 -5.67 13.05 2.29
N LYS A 209 -6.29 12.31 3.21
CA LYS A 209 -5.79 12.08 4.57
C LYS A 209 -4.89 10.85 4.62
N LEU A 210 -3.86 10.87 5.47
CA LEU A 210 -3.03 9.71 5.74
C LEU A 210 -3.34 9.16 7.13
N ILE A 211 -3.58 7.85 7.23
CA ILE A 211 -3.68 7.15 8.51
C ILE A 211 -2.44 6.27 8.65
N ILE A 212 -1.52 6.68 9.53
CA ILE A 212 -0.29 5.94 9.81
C ILE A 212 -0.55 4.94 10.93
N ALA A 213 -0.62 3.67 10.56
CA ALA A 213 -0.86 2.55 11.46
C ALA A 213 0.43 1.75 11.72
N PRO A 214 0.51 1.03 12.87
CA PRO A 214 1.55 0.02 13.06
C PRO A 214 1.50 -1.04 11.95
N PHE A 215 2.64 -1.73 11.73
CA PHE A 215 2.70 -2.75 10.70
C PHE A 215 1.78 -3.95 11.02
N LEU A 216 0.97 -4.39 10.05
CA LEU A 216 0.10 -5.56 10.19
C LEU A 216 0.95 -6.83 10.29
N GLY A 217 0.79 -7.59 11.36
CA GLY A 217 1.74 -8.67 11.65
C GLY A 217 1.98 -8.77 13.14
N ARG A 218 3.25 -8.75 13.54
CA ARG A 218 3.68 -8.87 14.94
C ARG A 218 3.12 -7.77 15.86
N ASN A 219 2.82 -6.58 15.32
CA ASN A 219 2.39 -5.43 16.12
C ASN A 219 0.86 -5.27 16.20
N LEU A 220 0.15 -5.73 15.18
CA LEU A 220 -1.33 -5.72 15.12
C LEU A 220 -1.83 -7.11 14.80
N THR A 221 -2.27 -7.83 15.84
CA THR A 221 -2.80 -9.20 15.71
C THR A 221 -4.25 -9.33 16.16
N ALA A 222 -4.73 -8.43 17.02
CA ALA A 222 -6.04 -8.57 17.62
C ALA A 222 -7.13 -7.90 16.77
N ASP A 223 -8.25 -8.59 16.55
CA ASP A 223 -9.35 -8.09 15.73
C ASP A 223 -9.95 -6.78 16.29
N ILE A 224 -9.87 -6.56 17.61
CA ILE A 224 -10.28 -5.29 18.23
C ILE A 224 -9.47 -4.09 17.74
N GLU A 225 -8.16 -4.27 17.50
CA GLU A 225 -7.29 -3.21 16.99
C GLU A 225 -7.57 -2.94 15.52
N LEU A 226 -7.79 -4.00 14.73
CA LEU A 226 -8.17 -3.89 13.33
C LEU A 226 -9.52 -3.18 13.16
N ASN A 227 -10.50 -3.50 13.99
CA ASN A 227 -11.81 -2.86 13.97
C ASN A 227 -11.71 -1.38 14.32
N ARG A 228 -10.86 -1.00 15.30
CA ARG A 228 -10.64 0.41 15.63
C ARG A 228 -9.97 1.18 14.50
N ILE A 229 -9.01 0.58 13.79
CA ILE A 229 -8.46 1.18 12.56
C ILE A 229 -9.57 1.37 11.53
N ALA A 230 -10.42 0.35 11.34
CA ALA A 230 -11.51 0.42 10.37
C ALA A 230 -12.54 1.51 10.70
N GLU A 231 -12.87 1.74 11.98
CA GLU A 231 -13.73 2.86 12.39
C GLU A 231 -13.11 4.21 12.04
N GLU A 232 -11.83 4.41 12.31
CA GLU A 232 -11.14 5.67 11.97
C GLU A 232 -11.05 5.90 10.46
N VAL A 233 -10.85 4.82 9.68
CA VAL A 233 -10.94 4.88 8.22
C VAL A 233 -12.34 5.31 7.79
N LYS A 234 -13.39 4.66 8.32
CA LYS A 234 -14.78 4.93 7.98
C LYS A 234 -15.19 6.37 8.28
N ASN A 235 -14.77 6.91 9.42
CA ASN A 235 -14.97 8.30 9.83
C ASN A 235 -14.35 9.33 8.86
N HIS A 236 -13.41 8.89 8.01
CA HIS A 236 -12.71 9.75 7.06
C HIS A 236 -13.05 9.47 5.60
N LEU A 237 -13.79 8.40 5.29
CA LEU A 237 -14.38 8.15 3.98
C LEU A 237 -15.74 8.84 3.78
N ILE A 238 -16.44 9.20 4.87
CA ILE A 238 -17.78 9.82 4.85
C ILE A 238 -17.68 11.37 4.91
N GLY A 239 -16.54 11.93 4.53
CA GLY A 239 -16.29 13.38 4.48
C GLY A 239 -16.78 14.04 3.19
#